data_AF-A0A9X9R074-F1
#
_entry.id   AF-A0A9X9R074-F1
#
_cell.length_a   1.000
_cell.length_b   1.000
_cell.length_c   1.000
_cell.angle_alpha   90.00
_cell.angle_beta   90.00
_cell.angle_gamma   90.00
#
_symmetry.space_group_name_H-M   'P 1'
#
loop_
_entity.id
_entity.type
_entity.pdbx_description
1 polymer ?
#
loop_
_entity_poly.entity_id
_entity_poly.type
_entity_poly.pdbx_seq_one_letter_code
_entity_poly.pdbx_strand_id
1 'polypeptide(L)'
;MSIKDAVKLIEESEARFVDLRFTDTKGKQHHFTVPARIVLDDPEEWFENGQAFDGSSIGGWKGIQASDMQLRPDASTAFVDPFYDDTTVVFTCDVIDPADGQGYDRDPRSIARRAEAYLKSSGIGDTAYFGPEPEFFVFDGVEFETDMHKTRYEITSESGAWSSGLHLDGQNTGHRPAVKGGYAPVAPIDCGQDLRSAMVNILEELGIEVEVHHSEVGTGSQMEIGTRFATLVKRADQTQDMKYVIQNVAHNFGKTATFMPKPIMGDNGSGMHVHQSIWKDGQNLFAGDGYAGLSDTALYYIGGIIKHAKALNAITNPSTNSYKRLVPHFEAPTKLAYSAKNRSASIRIPSVNSSKARRIEARFPDPTANPYLAFAALLMAGLDGIQNKIHPGDPADKNLYDLPPEEDALVPTVCASLEEALAALKADHEFLLRGGVFSKDWIDSYIAFKEEDVRRIRMAPHPLEFEMYYSL
;
A
#
# COMPACT_ATOMS: atom_id res chain seq x y z
N MET A 1 -21.09 -5.08 -10.23
CA MET A 1 -21.66 -6.37 -10.67
C MET A 1 -22.76 -6.73 -9.69
N SER A 2 -23.91 -7.23 -10.16
CA SER A 2 -24.99 -7.73 -9.29
C SER A 2 -24.74 -9.20 -8.89
N ILE A 3 -25.48 -9.74 -7.91
CA ILE A 3 -25.42 -11.18 -7.56
C ILE A 3 -25.70 -12.04 -8.80
N LYS A 4 -26.69 -11.64 -9.62
CA LYS A 4 -27.03 -12.34 -10.86
C LYS A 4 -25.87 -12.39 -11.85
N ASP A 5 -25.15 -11.28 -12.00
CA ASP A 5 -23.98 -11.22 -12.89
C ASP A 5 -22.83 -12.08 -12.33
N ALA A 6 -22.64 -12.13 -11.01
CA ALA A 6 -21.64 -12.98 -10.37
C ALA A 6 -21.94 -14.47 -10.51
N VAL A 7 -23.20 -14.88 -10.32
CA VAL A 7 -23.67 -16.25 -10.58
C VAL A 7 -23.44 -16.62 -12.04
N LYS A 8 -23.81 -15.72 -12.96
CA LYS A 8 -23.56 -15.91 -14.38
C LYS A 8 -22.08 -16.11 -14.69
N LEU A 9 -21.18 -15.36 -14.05
CA LEU A 9 -19.73 -15.55 -14.19
C LEU A 9 -19.29 -16.94 -13.72
N ILE A 10 -19.79 -17.42 -12.57
CA ILE A 10 -19.50 -18.77 -12.04
C ILE A 10 -19.94 -19.85 -13.05
N GLU A 11 -21.16 -19.72 -13.59
CA GLU A 11 -21.71 -20.69 -14.54
C GLU A 11 -21.00 -20.65 -15.91
N GLU A 12 -20.80 -19.47 -16.50
CA GLU A 12 -20.20 -19.32 -17.84
C GLU A 12 -18.71 -19.65 -17.86
N SER A 13 -18.00 -19.47 -16.76
CA SER A 13 -16.61 -19.92 -16.62
C SER A 13 -16.48 -21.41 -16.29
N GLU A 14 -17.59 -22.12 -16.08
CA GLU A 14 -17.62 -23.50 -15.58
C GLU A 14 -16.80 -23.66 -14.28
N ALA A 15 -16.83 -22.65 -13.42
CA ALA A 15 -16.01 -22.61 -12.22
C ALA A 15 -16.36 -23.78 -11.28
N ARG A 16 -15.32 -24.52 -10.89
CA ARG A 16 -15.43 -25.61 -9.93
C ARG A 16 -15.45 -25.10 -8.50
N PHE A 17 -14.80 -23.98 -8.27
CA PHE A 17 -14.61 -23.41 -6.96
C PHE A 17 -14.93 -21.92 -6.92
N VAL A 18 -15.27 -21.47 -5.71
CA VAL A 18 -15.38 -20.06 -5.36
C VAL A 18 -14.40 -19.77 -4.23
N ASP A 19 -13.57 -18.75 -4.42
CA ASP A 19 -12.51 -18.36 -3.49
C ASP A 19 -12.84 -17.06 -2.79
N LEU A 20 -13.00 -17.12 -1.47
CA LEU A 20 -13.39 -15.99 -0.64
C LEU A 20 -12.17 -15.35 -0.03
N ARG A 21 -11.82 -14.15 -0.47
CA ARG A 21 -10.62 -13.43 -0.04
C ARG A 21 -10.94 -12.30 0.93
N PHE A 22 -10.11 -12.13 1.95
CA PHE A 22 -10.19 -11.02 2.90
C PHE A 22 -8.78 -10.57 3.29
N THR A 23 -8.64 -9.37 3.86
CA THR A 23 -7.32 -8.80 4.18
C THR A 23 -7.17 -8.61 5.69
N ASP A 24 -6.08 -9.10 6.28
CA ASP A 24 -5.81 -8.92 7.70
C ASP A 24 -5.23 -7.53 8.04
N THR A 25 -5.03 -7.26 9.32
CA THR A 25 -4.43 -6.02 9.82
C THR A 25 -3.02 -5.74 9.26
N LYS A 26 -2.23 -6.77 8.90
CA LYS A 26 -0.91 -6.58 8.27
C LYS A 26 -1.03 -6.15 6.80
N GLY A 27 -2.18 -6.34 6.17
CA GLY A 27 -2.37 -6.14 4.73
C GLY A 27 -2.17 -7.41 3.92
N LYS A 28 -2.04 -8.57 4.55
CA LYS A 28 -1.97 -9.86 3.85
C LYS A 28 -3.38 -10.29 3.48
N GLN A 29 -3.57 -10.62 2.20
CA GLN A 29 -4.78 -11.28 1.74
C GLN A 29 -4.73 -12.77 2.13
N HIS A 30 -5.82 -13.24 2.72
CA HIS A 30 -6.10 -14.62 3.11
C HIS A 30 -7.32 -15.11 2.32
N HIS A 31 -7.53 -16.42 2.27
CA HIS A 31 -8.63 -16.98 1.50
C HIS A 31 -9.22 -18.26 2.10
N PHE A 32 -10.48 -18.53 1.77
CA PHE A 32 -11.15 -19.81 1.97
C PHE A 32 -11.87 -20.20 0.69
N THR A 33 -11.69 -21.44 0.25
CA THR A 33 -12.26 -21.92 -1.01
C THR A 33 -13.41 -22.89 -0.74
N VAL A 34 -14.54 -22.71 -1.43
CA VAL A 34 -15.70 -23.61 -1.37
C VAL A 34 -16.02 -24.17 -2.76
N PRO A 35 -16.61 -25.37 -2.87
CA PRO A 35 -17.16 -25.86 -4.13
C PRO A 35 -18.22 -24.91 -4.67
N ALA A 36 -18.14 -24.54 -5.95
CA ALA A 36 -19.08 -23.60 -6.58
C ALA A 36 -20.55 -24.02 -6.43
N ARG A 37 -20.82 -25.33 -6.40
CA ARG A 37 -22.16 -25.89 -6.16
C ARG A 37 -22.82 -25.43 -4.86
N ILE A 38 -22.05 -25.04 -3.84
CA ILE A 38 -22.60 -24.55 -2.56
C ILE A 38 -23.18 -23.15 -2.76
N VAL A 39 -22.51 -22.33 -3.58
CA VAL A 39 -22.97 -20.98 -3.93
C VAL A 39 -24.17 -21.03 -4.87
N LEU A 40 -24.18 -21.98 -5.80
CA LEU A 40 -25.23 -22.10 -6.82
C LEU A 40 -26.54 -22.73 -6.31
N ASP A 41 -26.54 -23.37 -5.14
CA ASP A 41 -27.74 -24.03 -4.57
C ASP A 41 -28.79 -23.00 -4.15
N ASP A 42 -28.37 -21.96 -3.40
CA ASP A 42 -29.17 -20.77 -3.11
C ASP A 42 -28.27 -19.51 -3.09
N PRO A 43 -28.07 -18.86 -4.24
CA PRO A 43 -27.16 -17.72 -4.33
C PRO A 43 -27.59 -16.52 -3.50
N GLU A 44 -28.88 -16.20 -3.45
CA GLU A 44 -29.37 -15.02 -2.72
C GLU A 44 -29.12 -15.23 -1.21
N GLU A 45 -29.47 -16.39 -0.67
CA GLU A 45 -29.21 -16.72 0.73
C GLU A 45 -27.71 -16.77 1.04
N TRP A 46 -26.89 -17.37 0.15
CA TRP A 46 -25.45 -17.51 0.38
C TRP A 46 -24.71 -16.17 0.35
N PHE A 47 -25.07 -15.24 -0.54
CA PHE A 47 -24.47 -13.90 -0.54
C PHE A 47 -24.91 -13.06 0.66
N GLU A 48 -26.13 -13.26 1.18
CA GLU A 48 -26.63 -12.58 2.38
C GLU A 48 -25.94 -13.09 3.66
N ASN A 49 -25.91 -14.42 3.82
CA ASN A 49 -25.38 -15.12 4.99
C ASN A 49 -23.87 -15.38 4.92
N GLY A 50 -23.22 -15.30 3.77
CA GLY A 50 -21.78 -15.53 3.66
C GLY A 50 -21.29 -16.90 4.18
N GLN A 51 -19.99 -16.97 4.47
CA GLN A 51 -19.29 -18.19 4.87
C GLN A 51 -18.64 -18.02 6.25
N ALA A 52 -18.94 -18.92 7.18
CA ALA A 52 -18.31 -18.93 8.50
C ALA A 52 -16.83 -19.35 8.45
N PHE A 53 -16.00 -18.76 9.30
CA PHE A 53 -14.60 -19.13 9.50
C PHE A 53 -14.10 -18.78 10.91
N ASP A 54 -12.94 -19.33 11.29
CA ASP A 54 -12.25 -19.05 12.54
C ASP A 54 -11.31 -17.84 12.40
N GLY A 55 -11.69 -16.72 13.02
CA GLY A 55 -10.91 -15.48 13.05
C GLY A 55 -9.77 -15.44 14.07
N SER A 56 -9.64 -16.44 14.96
CA SER A 56 -8.65 -16.43 16.05
C SER A 56 -7.21 -16.63 15.58
N SER A 57 -7.04 -17.16 14.37
CA SER A 57 -5.73 -17.33 13.74
C SER A 57 -5.22 -16.06 13.06
N ILE A 58 -6.01 -14.98 13.04
CA ILE A 58 -5.62 -13.70 12.45
C ILE A 58 -5.04 -12.79 13.53
N GLY A 59 -3.77 -12.44 13.39
CA GLY A 59 -3.06 -11.60 14.36
C GLY A 59 -3.73 -10.24 14.55
N GLY A 60 -3.98 -9.88 15.81
CA GLY A 60 -4.65 -8.63 16.18
C GLY A 60 -6.18 -8.67 16.09
N TRP A 61 -6.80 -9.82 15.81
CA TRP A 61 -8.27 -9.99 15.78
C TRP A 61 -8.79 -10.64 17.06
N LYS A 62 -10.00 -11.24 17.02
CA LYS A 62 -10.66 -11.85 18.19
C LYS A 62 -9.80 -12.96 18.80
N GLY A 63 -9.87 -13.08 20.12
CA GLY A 63 -9.29 -14.22 20.82
C GLY A 63 -10.13 -15.49 20.64
N ILE A 64 -9.57 -16.64 21.03
CA ILE A 64 -10.19 -17.98 20.90
C ILE A 64 -11.59 -18.05 21.53
N GLN A 65 -11.87 -17.24 22.55
CA GLN A 65 -13.17 -17.19 23.23
C GLN A 65 -14.31 -16.61 22.39
N ALA A 66 -14.03 -15.98 21.25
CA ALA A 66 -15.00 -15.39 20.34
C ALA A 66 -14.55 -15.56 18.88
N SER A 67 -14.05 -16.73 18.51
CA SER A 67 -13.38 -16.98 17.23
C SER A 67 -14.27 -16.90 16.00
N ASP A 68 -15.55 -17.24 16.12
CA ASP A 68 -16.44 -17.40 14.97
C ASP A 68 -16.73 -16.06 14.31
N MET A 69 -16.44 -15.99 13.01
CA MET A 69 -16.61 -14.82 12.15
C MET A 69 -17.26 -15.24 10.84
N GLN A 70 -17.78 -14.28 10.08
CA GLN A 70 -18.47 -14.53 8.82
C GLN A 70 -17.84 -13.71 7.69
N LEU A 71 -17.48 -14.35 6.58
CA LEU A 71 -17.05 -13.70 5.35
C LEU A 71 -18.28 -13.41 4.50
N ARG A 72 -18.60 -12.13 4.32
CA ARG A 72 -19.67 -11.71 3.42
C ARG A 72 -19.08 -11.29 2.07
N PRO A 73 -19.30 -12.06 0.99
CA PRO A 73 -18.73 -11.78 -0.32
C PRO A 73 -19.36 -10.55 -0.97
N ASP A 74 -18.53 -9.72 -1.61
CA ASP A 74 -18.98 -8.60 -2.43
C ASP A 74 -19.00 -9.01 -3.90
N ALA A 75 -20.19 -9.26 -4.43
CA ALA A 75 -20.40 -9.65 -5.83
C ALA A 75 -19.77 -8.67 -6.83
N SER A 76 -19.59 -7.39 -6.47
CA SER A 76 -19.00 -6.39 -7.36
C SER A 76 -17.50 -6.60 -7.64
N THR A 77 -16.84 -7.46 -6.87
CA THR A 77 -15.40 -7.74 -6.93
C THR A 77 -15.05 -9.03 -7.66
N ALA A 78 -16.05 -9.72 -8.23
CA ALA A 78 -15.87 -11.04 -8.80
C ALA A 78 -14.92 -11.05 -10.01
N PHE A 79 -13.98 -11.99 -10.05
CA PHE A 79 -13.15 -12.29 -11.22
C PHE A 79 -12.73 -13.76 -11.27
N VAL A 80 -12.35 -14.28 -12.45
CA VAL A 80 -11.80 -15.63 -12.58
C VAL A 80 -10.30 -15.59 -12.28
N ASP A 81 -9.82 -16.44 -11.35
CA ASP A 81 -8.40 -16.49 -11.03
C ASP A 81 -7.57 -16.95 -12.24
N PRO A 82 -6.53 -16.20 -12.64
CA PRO A 82 -5.76 -16.52 -13.85
C PRO A 82 -4.61 -17.52 -13.61
N PHE A 83 -4.40 -17.99 -12.38
CA PHE A 83 -3.23 -18.80 -12.00
C PHE A 83 -3.58 -20.21 -11.52
N TYR A 84 -4.78 -20.44 -10.99
CA TYR A 84 -5.19 -21.77 -10.53
C TYR A 84 -5.48 -22.73 -11.70
N ASP A 85 -5.12 -24.01 -11.50
CA ASP A 85 -5.37 -25.08 -12.49
C ASP A 85 -6.86 -25.37 -12.69
N ASP A 86 -7.63 -25.44 -11.59
CA ASP A 86 -9.08 -25.58 -11.63
C ASP A 86 -9.72 -24.18 -11.68
N THR A 87 -10.62 -23.97 -12.64
CA THR A 87 -11.32 -22.68 -12.79
C THR A 87 -12.03 -22.29 -11.52
N THR A 88 -11.68 -21.11 -11.02
CA THR A 88 -12.09 -20.61 -9.71
C THR A 88 -12.49 -19.14 -9.82
N VAL A 89 -13.66 -18.79 -9.30
CA VAL A 89 -14.10 -17.38 -9.21
C VAL A 89 -13.77 -16.83 -7.82
N VAL A 90 -13.07 -15.71 -7.79
CA VAL A 90 -12.65 -15.01 -6.58
C VAL A 90 -13.68 -13.95 -6.21
N PHE A 91 -13.96 -13.81 -4.91
CA PHE A 91 -14.69 -12.67 -4.34
C PHE A 91 -13.91 -12.06 -3.18
N THR A 92 -13.83 -10.74 -3.14
CA THR A 92 -13.37 -10.03 -1.94
C THR A 92 -14.52 -9.92 -0.94
N CYS A 93 -14.23 -10.19 0.32
CA CYS A 93 -15.19 -10.26 1.41
C CYS A 93 -14.99 -9.14 2.42
N ASP A 94 -16.10 -8.67 2.98
CA ASP A 94 -16.09 -8.00 4.28
C ASP A 94 -16.14 -9.06 5.38
N VAL A 95 -15.53 -8.79 6.52
CA VAL A 95 -15.65 -9.66 7.70
C VAL A 95 -16.74 -9.11 8.60
N ILE A 96 -17.68 -9.96 8.96
CA ILE A 96 -18.87 -9.62 9.75
C ILE A 96 -18.76 -10.27 11.13
N ASP A 97 -19.11 -9.51 12.16
CA ASP A 97 -19.28 -10.03 13.51
C ASP A 97 -20.66 -10.70 13.62
N PRO A 98 -20.74 -12.02 13.85
CA PRO A 98 -22.04 -12.71 13.93
C PRO A 98 -22.87 -12.29 15.16
N ALA A 99 -22.26 -11.65 16.16
CA ALA A 99 -22.98 -11.22 17.36
C ALA A 99 -23.97 -10.08 17.09
N ASP A 100 -23.67 -9.19 16.14
CA ASP A 100 -24.50 -8.02 15.80
C ASP A 100 -24.78 -7.87 14.30
N GLY A 101 -24.17 -8.71 13.45
CA GLY A 101 -24.31 -8.70 12.00
C GLY A 101 -23.61 -7.51 11.31
N GLN A 102 -22.79 -6.75 12.03
CA GLN A 102 -22.09 -5.57 11.53
C GLN A 102 -20.70 -5.90 11.00
N GLY A 103 -20.17 -5.01 10.14
CA GLY A 103 -18.79 -5.11 9.67
C GLY A 103 -17.81 -5.03 10.85
N TYR A 104 -16.98 -6.07 10.98
CA TYR A 104 -16.07 -6.25 12.10
C TYR A 104 -15.18 -5.03 12.29
N ASP A 105 -15.03 -4.63 13.54
CA ASP A 105 -14.42 -3.36 13.88
C ASP A 105 -12.92 -3.31 13.56
N ARG A 106 -12.28 -4.49 13.46
CA ARG A 106 -10.86 -4.62 13.07
C ARG A 106 -10.61 -5.12 11.66
N ASP A 107 -11.68 -5.32 10.87
CA ASP A 107 -11.56 -5.60 9.45
C ASP A 107 -11.15 -4.33 8.69
N PRO A 108 -9.97 -4.32 8.03
CA PRO A 108 -9.52 -3.21 7.20
C PRO A 108 -10.53 -2.74 6.16
N ARG A 109 -11.23 -3.68 5.50
CA ARG A 109 -12.16 -3.33 4.42
C ARG A 109 -13.42 -2.66 4.97
N SER A 110 -13.94 -3.16 6.09
CA SER A 110 -15.01 -2.51 6.85
C SER A 110 -14.63 -1.10 7.32
N ILE A 111 -13.41 -0.89 7.83
CA ILE A 111 -12.89 0.45 8.19
C ILE A 111 -12.88 1.39 6.98
N ALA A 112 -12.38 0.92 5.82
CA ALA A 112 -12.36 1.69 4.58
C ALA A 112 -13.77 2.08 4.10
N ARG A 113 -14.75 1.18 4.20
CA ARG A 113 -16.16 1.49 3.91
C ARG A 113 -16.71 2.56 4.85
N ARG A 114 -16.42 2.47 6.15
CA ARG A 114 -16.82 3.49 7.12
C ARG A 114 -16.19 4.85 6.79
N ALA A 115 -14.95 4.88 6.31
CA ALA A 115 -14.30 6.13 5.89
C ALA A 115 -15.00 6.80 4.70
N GLU A 116 -15.39 6.03 3.67
CA GLU A 116 -16.20 6.54 2.55
C GLU A 116 -17.58 7.03 3.01
N ALA A 117 -18.23 6.30 3.91
CA ALA A 117 -19.51 6.70 4.49
C ALA A 117 -19.38 7.99 5.32
N TYR A 118 -18.31 8.12 6.10
CA TYR A 118 -18.04 9.31 6.90
C TYR A 118 -17.85 10.55 6.03
N LEU A 119 -17.07 10.46 4.93
CA LEU A 119 -16.94 11.55 3.96
C LEU A 119 -18.32 12.06 3.50
N LYS A 120 -19.20 11.15 3.08
CA LYS A 120 -20.57 11.50 2.66
C LYS A 120 -21.36 12.17 3.79
N SER A 121 -21.36 11.56 4.98
CA SER A 121 -22.11 12.09 6.14
C SER A 121 -21.58 13.43 6.65
N SER A 122 -20.30 13.73 6.43
CA SER A 122 -19.67 15.00 6.81
C SER A 122 -20.13 16.18 5.96
N GLY A 123 -20.70 15.91 4.78
CA GLY A 123 -21.12 16.92 3.81
C GLY A 123 -19.98 17.60 3.05
N ILE A 124 -18.72 17.24 3.30
CA ILE A 124 -17.53 17.80 2.64
C ILE A 124 -17.48 17.38 1.17
N GLY A 125 -17.69 16.09 0.88
CA GLY A 125 -17.73 15.52 -0.46
C GLY A 125 -18.56 14.24 -0.51
N ASP A 126 -18.79 13.72 -1.71
CA ASP A 126 -19.49 12.44 -1.92
C ASP A 126 -18.55 11.29 -2.28
N THR A 127 -17.36 11.62 -2.82
CA THR A 127 -16.42 10.66 -3.39
C THR A 127 -14.99 11.08 -3.11
N ALA A 128 -14.16 10.14 -2.64
CA ALA A 128 -12.72 10.29 -2.57
C ALA A 128 -12.07 9.34 -3.58
N TYR A 129 -11.25 9.86 -4.48
CA TYR A 129 -10.48 9.06 -5.42
C TYR A 129 -9.03 8.90 -4.92
N PHE A 130 -8.55 7.67 -5.00
CA PHE A 130 -7.20 7.25 -4.64
C PHE A 130 -6.51 6.63 -5.85
N GLY A 131 -5.23 6.97 -6.05
CA GLY A 131 -4.36 6.39 -7.08
C GLY A 131 -2.99 6.09 -6.49
N PRO A 132 -2.75 4.87 -5.97
CA PRO A 132 -1.45 4.45 -5.47
C PRO A 132 -0.52 4.02 -6.61
N GLU A 133 0.76 4.36 -6.50
CA GLU A 133 1.85 3.89 -7.36
C GLU A 133 2.79 3.00 -6.51
N PRO A 134 2.46 1.72 -6.28
CA PRO A 134 3.31 0.83 -5.50
C PRO A 134 4.48 0.32 -6.35
N GLU A 135 5.67 0.83 -6.06
CA GLU A 135 6.92 0.33 -6.63
C GLU A 135 7.23 -1.07 -6.08
N PHE A 136 7.98 -1.88 -6.84
CA PHE A 136 8.37 -3.22 -6.42
C PHE A 136 9.71 -3.63 -7.03
N PHE A 137 10.30 -4.70 -6.50
CA PHE A 137 11.47 -5.36 -7.07
C PHE A 137 11.11 -6.76 -7.53
N VAL A 138 11.77 -7.23 -8.59
CA VAL A 138 11.75 -8.64 -9.00
C VAL A 138 13.18 -9.19 -9.00
N PHE A 139 13.44 -10.14 -8.10
CA PHE A 139 14.74 -10.79 -7.99
C PHE A 139 14.71 -12.21 -8.56
N ASP A 140 15.87 -12.73 -8.93
CA ASP A 140 16.01 -14.13 -9.36
C ASP A 140 16.01 -15.09 -8.17
N GLY A 141 16.42 -14.61 -6.99
CA GLY A 141 16.41 -15.40 -5.76
C GLY A 141 16.59 -14.55 -4.51
N VAL A 142 16.14 -15.08 -3.38
CA VAL A 142 16.36 -14.49 -2.06
C VAL A 142 16.57 -15.60 -1.02
N GLU A 143 17.59 -15.45 -0.19
CA GLU A 143 17.87 -16.33 0.94
C GLU A 143 17.99 -15.49 2.22
N PHE A 144 17.49 -15.98 3.36
CA PHE A 144 17.67 -15.30 4.64
C PHE A 144 17.66 -16.29 5.81
N GLU A 145 18.35 -15.91 6.88
CA GLU A 145 18.51 -16.71 8.09
C GLU A 145 18.57 -15.79 9.32
N THR A 146 17.93 -16.19 10.41
CA THR A 146 17.97 -15.48 11.70
C THR A 146 17.98 -16.52 12.81
N ASP A 147 19.17 -16.89 13.23
CA ASP A 147 19.47 -17.92 14.23
C ASP A 147 20.40 -17.34 15.32
N MET A 148 20.56 -18.05 16.44
CA MET A 148 21.42 -17.67 17.58
C MET A 148 22.87 -17.37 17.17
N HIS A 149 23.37 -18.05 16.14
CA HIS A 149 24.77 -17.98 15.72
C HIS A 149 24.97 -17.36 14.32
N LYS A 150 23.88 -17.02 13.62
CA LYS A 150 23.93 -16.55 12.23
C LYS A 150 22.72 -15.70 11.86
N THR A 151 22.99 -14.48 11.38
CA THR A 151 21.99 -13.61 10.77
C THR A 151 22.51 -13.17 9.40
N ARG A 152 21.79 -13.50 8.33
CA ARG A 152 22.14 -13.07 6.97
C ARG A 152 20.91 -12.91 6.08
N TYR A 153 21.07 -12.14 5.02
CA TYR A 153 20.22 -12.22 3.84
C TYR A 153 21.09 -12.09 2.59
N GLU A 154 20.63 -12.65 1.48
CA GLU A 154 21.32 -12.64 0.20
C GLU A 154 20.26 -12.49 -0.92
N ILE A 155 20.52 -11.58 -1.84
CA ILE A 155 19.65 -11.31 -2.98
C ILE A 155 20.41 -11.67 -4.26
N THR A 156 19.82 -12.55 -5.06
CA THR A 156 20.33 -12.91 -6.37
C THR A 156 19.54 -12.13 -7.42
N SER A 157 20.24 -11.34 -8.24
CA SER A 157 19.65 -10.63 -9.38
C SER A 157 20.69 -10.50 -10.48
N GLU A 158 20.43 -11.08 -11.64
CA GLU A 158 21.24 -10.94 -12.84
C GLU A 158 21.34 -9.46 -13.20
N SER A 159 20.29 -8.67 -13.06
CA SER A 159 20.33 -7.21 -13.35
C SER A 159 20.98 -6.36 -12.25
N GLY A 160 21.40 -6.96 -11.14
CA GLY A 160 22.05 -6.25 -10.03
C GLY A 160 23.44 -5.75 -10.40
N ALA A 161 23.78 -4.53 -9.96
CA ALA A 161 25.12 -3.96 -10.18
C ALA A 161 26.25 -4.86 -9.64
N TRP A 162 25.97 -5.59 -8.55
CA TRP A 162 26.89 -6.56 -7.94
C TRP A 162 27.19 -7.79 -8.81
N SER A 163 26.38 -8.06 -9.84
CA SER A 163 26.54 -9.21 -10.75
C SER A 163 27.55 -8.98 -11.87
N SER A 164 28.10 -7.77 -11.99
CA SER A 164 29.03 -7.38 -13.07
C SER A 164 30.31 -8.23 -13.11
N GLY A 165 30.79 -8.69 -11.95
CA GLY A 165 32.00 -9.51 -11.84
C GLY A 165 31.76 -11.02 -11.78
N LEU A 166 30.50 -11.48 -11.83
CA LEU A 166 30.17 -12.89 -11.67
C LEU A 166 30.46 -13.68 -12.95
N HIS A 167 30.90 -14.92 -12.77
CA HIS A 167 31.01 -15.90 -13.85
C HIS A 167 29.75 -16.76 -13.87
N LEU A 168 28.74 -16.33 -14.64
CA LEU A 168 27.44 -17.01 -14.75
C LEU A 168 27.52 -18.05 -15.87
N ASP A 169 27.57 -19.35 -15.58
CA ASP A 169 27.55 -20.45 -16.56
C ASP A 169 28.39 -20.23 -17.85
N GLY A 170 29.57 -19.60 -17.72
CA GLY A 170 30.44 -19.29 -18.85
C GLY A 170 30.08 -18.05 -19.70
N GLN A 171 29.02 -17.32 -19.38
CA GLN A 171 28.57 -16.12 -20.08
C GLN A 171 28.16 -14.99 -19.13
N ASN A 172 28.70 -13.80 -19.31
CA ASN A 172 28.22 -12.60 -18.64
C ASN A 172 27.92 -11.53 -19.69
N THR A 173 26.64 -11.21 -19.89
CA THR A 173 26.16 -10.31 -20.95
C THR A 173 26.53 -8.84 -20.74
N GLY A 174 26.90 -8.46 -19.52
CA GLY A 174 27.40 -7.12 -19.18
C GLY A 174 26.36 -5.99 -19.11
N HIS A 175 25.20 -6.12 -19.77
CA HIS A 175 24.20 -5.07 -19.87
C HIS A 175 23.33 -4.95 -18.60
N ARG A 176 23.72 -4.08 -17.66
CA ARG A 176 23.01 -3.89 -16.38
C ARG A 176 22.95 -2.42 -15.97
N PRO A 177 21.91 -1.99 -15.24
CA PRO A 177 21.89 -0.67 -14.64
C PRO A 177 22.92 -0.59 -13.50
N ALA A 178 23.68 0.51 -13.46
CA ALA A 178 24.47 0.86 -12.29
C ALA A 178 23.55 1.21 -11.09
N VAL A 179 24.14 1.43 -9.91
CA VAL A 179 23.41 1.96 -8.75
C VAL A 179 22.70 3.26 -9.14
N LYS A 180 21.38 3.34 -8.87
CA LYS A 180 20.49 4.42 -9.33
C LYS A 180 20.38 4.61 -10.85
N GLY A 181 20.76 3.62 -11.64
CA GLY A 181 20.81 3.68 -13.10
C GLY A 181 19.66 2.96 -13.80
N GLY A 182 18.65 2.48 -13.06
CA GLY A 182 17.58 1.63 -13.58
C GLY A 182 16.43 2.36 -14.26
N TYR A 183 16.36 3.71 -14.16
CA TYR A 183 15.18 4.45 -14.59
C TYR A 183 15.04 4.52 -16.12
N ALA A 184 14.12 3.70 -16.65
CA ALA A 184 13.70 3.66 -18.06
C ALA A 184 14.81 3.54 -19.14
N PRO A 185 15.92 2.80 -18.95
CA PRO A 185 16.78 2.44 -20.08
C PRO A 185 16.03 1.48 -21.01
N VAL A 186 16.41 1.46 -22.30
CA VAL A 186 15.90 0.44 -23.23
C VAL A 186 16.63 -0.89 -23.05
N ALA A 187 16.03 -1.98 -23.54
CA ALA A 187 16.71 -3.26 -23.67
C ALA A 187 18.03 -3.11 -24.46
N PRO A 188 19.09 -3.86 -24.12
CA PRO A 188 19.11 -5.00 -23.19
C PRO A 188 19.39 -4.65 -21.71
N ILE A 189 19.51 -3.36 -21.33
CA ILE A 189 19.73 -2.99 -19.91
C ILE A 189 18.47 -3.25 -19.08
N ASP A 190 17.30 -2.91 -19.64
CA ASP A 190 16.01 -3.29 -19.05
C ASP A 190 15.67 -4.74 -19.44
N CYS A 191 15.86 -5.64 -18.48
CA CYS A 191 15.55 -7.06 -18.61
C CYS A 191 14.11 -7.42 -18.19
N GLY A 192 13.31 -6.43 -17.78
CA GLY A 192 11.99 -6.62 -17.18
C GLY A 192 10.81 -6.27 -18.10
N GLN A 193 11.06 -5.86 -19.34
CA GLN A 193 10.02 -5.39 -20.27
C GLN A 193 8.89 -6.43 -20.46
N ASP A 194 9.22 -7.64 -20.91
CA ASP A 194 8.23 -8.68 -21.19
C ASP A 194 7.53 -9.17 -19.92
N LEU A 195 8.26 -9.21 -18.80
CA LEU A 195 7.70 -9.55 -17.49
C LEU A 195 6.63 -8.53 -17.08
N ARG A 196 6.91 -7.23 -17.19
CA ARG A 196 5.92 -6.18 -16.90
C ARG A 196 4.75 -6.24 -17.86
N SER A 197 4.99 -6.48 -19.15
CA SER A 197 3.89 -6.62 -20.13
C SER A 197 2.97 -7.81 -19.81
N ALA A 198 3.51 -8.94 -19.33
CA ALA A 198 2.69 -10.06 -18.86
C ALA A 198 1.84 -9.70 -17.63
N MET A 199 2.41 -8.96 -16.67
CA MET A 199 1.66 -8.42 -15.52
C MET A 199 0.53 -7.50 -15.98
N VAL A 200 0.81 -6.58 -16.91
CA VAL A 200 -0.16 -5.62 -17.43
C VAL A 200 -1.33 -6.32 -18.13
N ASN A 201 -1.07 -7.32 -18.97
CA ASN A 201 -2.13 -8.04 -19.66
C ASN A 201 -3.12 -8.68 -18.67
N ILE A 202 -2.61 -9.32 -17.61
CA ILE A 202 -3.47 -9.93 -16.58
C ILE A 202 -4.22 -8.86 -15.78
N LEU A 203 -3.58 -7.74 -15.42
CA LEU A 203 -4.26 -6.65 -14.72
C LEU A 203 -5.43 -6.09 -15.54
N GLU A 204 -5.24 -5.89 -16.85
CA GLU A 204 -6.29 -5.44 -17.77
C GLU A 204 -7.42 -6.47 -17.91
N GLU A 205 -7.09 -7.76 -17.97
CA GLU A 205 -8.07 -8.86 -17.98
C GLU A 205 -8.94 -8.87 -16.70
N LEU A 206 -8.36 -8.49 -15.55
CA LEU A 206 -9.08 -8.32 -14.29
C LEU A 206 -9.82 -6.96 -14.19
N GLY A 207 -9.77 -6.12 -15.22
CA GLY A 207 -10.42 -4.82 -15.24
C GLY A 207 -9.71 -3.74 -14.43
N ILE A 208 -8.42 -3.91 -14.18
CA ILE A 208 -7.54 -2.89 -13.57
C ILE A 208 -6.83 -2.15 -14.71
N GLU A 209 -7.41 -1.02 -15.12
CA GLU A 209 -6.88 -0.17 -16.20
C GLU A 209 -5.45 0.31 -15.86
N VAL A 210 -4.48 -0.05 -16.69
CA VAL A 210 -3.07 0.32 -16.60
C VAL A 210 -2.81 1.54 -17.48
N GLU A 211 -2.18 2.56 -16.91
CA GLU A 211 -1.82 3.79 -17.62
C GLU A 211 -0.37 3.74 -18.13
N VAL A 212 0.54 3.11 -17.36
CA VAL A 212 1.97 3.04 -17.69
C VAL A 212 2.66 1.89 -16.97
N HIS A 213 3.76 1.38 -17.54
CA HIS A 213 4.70 0.51 -16.83
C HIS A 213 6.15 0.86 -17.20
N HIS A 214 7.08 0.80 -16.26
CA HIS A 214 8.50 1.08 -16.51
C HIS A 214 9.41 0.42 -15.48
N SER A 215 10.70 0.34 -15.85
CA SER A 215 11.78 0.11 -14.89
C SER A 215 11.98 1.36 -14.03
N GLU A 216 12.27 1.14 -12.76
CA GLU A 216 12.47 2.17 -11.74
C GLU A 216 13.95 2.38 -11.40
N VAL A 217 14.26 3.37 -10.58
CA VAL A 217 15.63 3.88 -10.36
C VAL A 217 16.62 2.81 -9.87
N GLY A 218 16.20 1.91 -8.97
CA GLY A 218 17.06 0.95 -8.27
C GLY A 218 17.59 -0.18 -9.16
N THR A 219 18.87 -0.53 -8.98
CA THR A 219 19.47 -1.70 -9.63
C THR A 219 18.85 -3.00 -9.12
N GLY A 220 19.01 -4.10 -9.87
CA GLY A 220 18.48 -5.39 -9.48
C GLY A 220 17.00 -5.60 -9.79
N SER A 221 16.45 -4.83 -10.73
CA SER A 221 15.07 -4.94 -11.27
C SER A 221 13.98 -4.28 -10.41
N GLN A 222 14.16 -2.99 -10.07
CA GLN A 222 13.04 -2.16 -9.58
C GLN A 222 12.07 -1.85 -10.72
N MET A 223 10.77 -1.86 -10.45
CA MET A 223 9.71 -1.64 -11.42
C MET A 223 8.52 -0.89 -10.81
N GLU A 224 7.73 -0.27 -11.67
CA GLU A 224 6.44 0.33 -11.35
C GLU A 224 5.42 0.02 -12.46
N ILE A 225 4.16 -0.18 -12.07
CA ILE A 225 3.01 -0.24 -12.96
C ILE A 225 1.97 0.77 -12.43
N GLY A 226 1.77 1.86 -13.16
CA GLY A 226 0.79 2.89 -12.84
C GLY A 226 -0.60 2.46 -13.30
N THR A 227 -1.56 2.43 -12.38
CA THR A 227 -2.96 2.06 -12.65
C THR A 227 -3.89 3.23 -12.40
N ARG A 228 -5.03 3.24 -13.10
CA ARG A 228 -6.04 4.28 -12.93
C ARG A 228 -6.58 4.33 -11.51
N PHE A 229 -6.81 5.55 -11.02
CA PHE A 229 -7.43 5.78 -9.73
C PHE A 229 -8.86 5.20 -9.65
N ALA A 230 -9.31 4.90 -8.42
CA ALA A 230 -10.68 4.49 -8.13
C ALA A 230 -11.13 5.04 -6.78
N THR A 231 -12.39 4.77 -6.37
CA THR A 231 -12.84 5.11 -5.02
C THR A 231 -12.04 4.34 -3.98
N LEU A 232 -11.97 4.85 -2.76
CA LEU A 232 -11.11 4.35 -1.68
C LEU A 232 -11.15 2.83 -1.53
N VAL A 233 -12.34 2.23 -1.36
CA VAL A 233 -12.47 0.77 -1.15
C VAL A 233 -12.09 0.02 -2.41
N LYS A 234 -12.64 0.41 -3.56
CA LYS A 234 -12.37 -0.24 -4.85
C LYS A 234 -10.88 -0.21 -5.19
N ARG A 235 -10.21 0.92 -4.95
CA ARG A 235 -8.78 1.06 -5.21
C ARG A 235 -7.95 0.21 -4.26
N ALA A 236 -8.37 0.06 -3.00
CA ALA A 236 -7.70 -0.82 -2.06
C ALA A 236 -7.84 -2.30 -2.46
N ASP A 237 -9.04 -2.73 -2.89
CA ASP A 237 -9.29 -4.06 -3.48
C ASP A 237 -8.33 -4.29 -4.67
N GLN A 238 -8.35 -3.40 -5.67
CA GLN A 238 -7.47 -3.50 -6.84
C GLN A 238 -5.96 -3.44 -6.50
N THR A 239 -5.57 -2.84 -5.38
CA THR A 239 -4.16 -2.82 -4.94
C THR A 239 -3.74 -4.17 -4.37
N GLN A 240 -4.65 -4.89 -3.70
CA GLN A 240 -4.39 -6.27 -3.27
C GLN A 240 -4.27 -7.19 -4.48
N ASP A 241 -5.19 -7.09 -5.43
CA ASP A 241 -5.19 -7.90 -6.64
C ASP A 241 -3.94 -7.61 -7.50
N MET A 242 -3.52 -6.35 -7.58
CA MET A 242 -2.28 -5.96 -8.24
C MET A 242 -1.05 -6.62 -7.63
N LYS A 243 -0.92 -6.63 -6.29
CA LYS A 243 0.18 -7.32 -5.60
C LYS A 243 0.16 -8.82 -5.87
N TYR A 244 -1.04 -9.43 -5.87
CA TYR A 244 -1.24 -10.85 -6.17
C TYR A 244 -0.79 -11.19 -7.60
N VAL A 245 -1.22 -10.43 -8.60
CA VAL A 245 -0.81 -10.63 -10.01
C VAL A 245 0.70 -10.50 -10.16
N ILE A 246 1.30 -9.43 -9.63
CA ILE A 246 2.75 -9.19 -9.73
C ILE A 246 3.55 -10.34 -9.11
N GLN A 247 3.15 -10.82 -7.93
CA GLN A 247 3.83 -11.92 -7.25
C GLN A 247 3.71 -13.24 -8.02
N ASN A 248 2.53 -13.59 -8.53
CA ASN A 248 2.33 -14.84 -9.25
C ASN A 248 2.95 -14.83 -10.65
N VAL A 249 2.90 -13.70 -11.36
CA VAL A 249 3.59 -13.57 -12.65
C VAL A 249 5.10 -13.69 -12.46
N ALA A 250 5.68 -13.02 -11.45
CA ALA A 250 7.09 -13.20 -11.13
C ALA A 250 7.42 -14.67 -10.81
N HIS A 251 6.58 -15.34 -10.01
CA HIS A 251 6.74 -16.75 -9.68
C HIS A 251 6.71 -17.66 -10.92
N ASN A 252 5.76 -17.45 -11.83
CA ASN A 252 5.64 -18.22 -13.08
C ASN A 252 6.82 -18.01 -14.03
N PHE A 253 7.52 -16.87 -13.91
CA PHE A 253 8.77 -16.60 -14.63
C PHE A 253 10.03 -17.14 -13.90
N GLY A 254 9.85 -17.90 -12.81
CA GLY A 254 10.95 -18.44 -12.01
C GLY A 254 11.68 -17.38 -11.18
N LYS A 255 10.98 -16.29 -10.82
CA LYS A 255 11.51 -15.16 -10.06
C LYS A 255 10.69 -14.93 -8.78
N THR A 256 11.11 -13.95 -7.97
CA THR A 256 10.41 -13.56 -6.75
C THR A 256 10.24 -12.05 -6.68
N ALA A 257 8.98 -11.60 -6.62
CA ALA A 257 8.66 -10.18 -6.46
C ALA A 257 8.53 -9.79 -4.98
N THR A 258 9.00 -8.59 -4.63
CA THR A 258 8.83 -8.01 -3.30
C THR A 258 8.42 -6.55 -3.36
N PHE A 259 7.54 -6.19 -2.44
CA PHE A 259 7.02 -4.84 -2.20
C PHE A 259 7.68 -4.20 -0.97
N MET A 260 8.76 -4.79 -0.46
CA MET A 260 9.47 -4.26 0.71
C MET A 260 10.02 -2.85 0.44
N PRO A 261 9.99 -1.92 1.42
CA PRO A 261 10.35 -0.52 1.17
C PRO A 261 11.84 -0.35 0.90
N LYS A 262 12.70 -1.21 1.47
CA LYS A 262 14.15 -1.13 1.29
C LYS A 262 14.78 -2.53 1.28
N PRO A 263 14.75 -3.23 0.13
CA PRO A 263 15.42 -4.53 0.00
C PRO A 263 16.94 -4.39 -0.19
N ILE A 264 17.40 -3.31 -0.82
CA ILE A 264 18.82 -3.07 -1.14
C ILE A 264 19.33 -1.85 -0.34
N MET A 265 20.42 -2.03 0.39
CA MET A 265 21.14 -0.94 1.05
C MET A 265 21.94 -0.14 0.02
N GLY A 266 21.85 1.19 0.05
CA GLY A 266 22.66 2.07 -0.81
C GLY A 266 22.08 2.37 -2.20
N ASP A 267 20.88 1.87 -2.52
CA ASP A 267 20.14 2.23 -3.74
C ASP A 267 18.72 2.72 -3.40
N ASN A 268 17.88 3.08 -4.39
CA ASN A 268 16.49 3.47 -4.18
C ASN A 268 15.66 2.35 -3.51
N GLY A 269 14.58 2.74 -2.83
CA GLY A 269 13.64 1.83 -2.18
C GLY A 269 12.24 2.00 -2.74
N SER A 270 11.35 1.04 -2.48
CA SER A 270 9.98 1.04 -3.02
C SER A 270 9.03 1.95 -2.25
N GLY A 271 8.51 2.98 -2.92
CA GLY A 271 7.41 3.82 -2.45
C GLY A 271 6.02 3.30 -2.81
N MET A 272 5.00 3.86 -2.16
CA MET A 272 3.62 3.82 -2.62
C MET A 272 3.12 5.26 -2.69
N HIS A 273 3.36 5.95 -3.79
CA HIS A 273 2.91 7.34 -3.93
C HIS A 273 1.38 7.36 -4.05
N VAL A 274 0.68 7.98 -3.09
CA VAL A 274 -0.78 7.95 -3.02
C VAL A 274 -1.35 9.27 -3.50
N HIS A 275 -1.87 9.27 -4.72
CA HIS A 275 -2.64 10.37 -5.28
C HIS A 275 -4.04 10.44 -4.67
N GLN A 276 -4.50 11.64 -4.31
CA GLN A 276 -5.78 11.86 -3.63
C GLN A 276 -6.54 13.07 -4.19
N SER A 277 -7.86 12.94 -4.31
CA SER A 277 -8.77 14.06 -4.58
C SER A 277 -10.16 13.83 -3.97
N ILE A 278 -10.81 14.90 -3.52
CA ILE A 278 -12.18 14.87 -3.00
C ILE A 278 -13.12 15.52 -4.01
N TRP A 279 -14.26 14.89 -4.23
CA TRP A 279 -15.26 15.31 -5.20
C TRP A 279 -16.64 15.46 -4.55
N LYS A 280 -17.44 16.35 -5.13
CA LYS A 280 -18.83 16.58 -4.75
C LYS A 280 -19.64 16.97 -5.97
N ASP A 281 -20.79 16.32 -6.17
CA ASP A 281 -21.72 16.56 -7.27
C ASP A 281 -21.00 16.53 -8.65
N GLY A 282 -20.04 15.61 -8.79
CA GLY A 282 -19.23 15.45 -10.01
C GLY A 282 -18.16 16.53 -10.23
N GLN A 283 -17.90 17.40 -9.26
CA GLN A 283 -16.86 18.43 -9.33
C GLN A 283 -15.68 18.10 -8.40
N ASN A 284 -14.46 18.34 -8.90
CA ASN A 284 -13.24 18.16 -8.13
C ASN A 284 -13.05 19.33 -7.17
N LEU A 285 -13.17 19.09 -5.87
CA LEU A 285 -13.05 20.12 -4.85
C LEU A 285 -11.60 20.56 -4.63
N PHE A 286 -10.62 19.83 -5.15
CA PHE A 286 -9.21 20.21 -5.03
C PHE A 286 -8.78 21.22 -6.09
N ALA A 287 -9.57 21.40 -7.16
CA ALA A 287 -9.28 22.41 -8.17
C ALA A 287 -9.67 23.81 -7.68
N GLY A 288 -8.75 24.76 -7.81
CA GLY A 288 -8.96 26.16 -7.47
C GLY A 288 -7.96 27.09 -8.17
N ASP A 289 -7.86 28.31 -7.67
CA ASP A 289 -7.00 29.39 -8.18
C ASP A 289 -5.80 29.70 -7.27
N GLY A 290 -5.60 28.93 -6.21
CA GLY A 290 -4.47 29.03 -5.30
C GLY A 290 -3.18 28.41 -5.83
N TYR A 291 -2.22 28.17 -4.92
CA TYR A 291 -0.90 27.63 -5.27
C TYR A 291 -1.01 26.36 -6.11
N ALA A 292 -0.31 26.34 -7.24
CA ALA A 292 -0.34 25.24 -8.21
C ALA A 292 -1.75 24.82 -8.67
N GLY A 293 -2.72 25.74 -8.68
CA GLY A 293 -4.10 25.49 -9.11
C GLY A 293 -4.92 24.68 -8.10
N LEU A 294 -4.55 24.72 -6.82
CA LEU A 294 -5.28 24.12 -5.72
C LEU A 294 -6.32 25.08 -5.13
N SER A 295 -7.40 24.53 -4.60
CA SER A 295 -8.36 25.26 -3.76
C SER A 295 -7.90 25.35 -2.30
N ASP A 296 -8.54 26.22 -1.52
CA ASP A 296 -8.40 26.24 -0.05
C ASP A 296 -8.74 24.88 0.58
N THR A 297 -9.76 24.18 0.06
CA THR A 297 -10.12 22.84 0.51
C THR A 297 -8.94 21.86 0.37
N ALA A 298 -8.24 21.89 -0.76
CA ALA A 298 -7.05 21.07 -0.95
C ALA A 298 -5.92 21.49 -0.01
N LEU A 299 -5.68 22.79 0.18
CA LEU A 299 -4.66 23.27 1.11
C LEU A 299 -4.96 22.81 2.54
N TYR A 300 -6.20 22.93 3.00
CA TYR A 300 -6.60 22.43 4.32
C TYR A 300 -6.45 20.91 4.44
N TYR A 301 -6.78 20.16 3.39
CA TYR A 301 -6.56 18.72 3.36
C TYR A 301 -5.06 18.37 3.50
N ILE A 302 -4.18 19.08 2.80
CA ILE A 302 -2.72 18.95 2.95
C ILE A 302 -2.30 19.28 4.39
N GLY A 303 -2.82 20.36 4.97
CA GLY A 303 -2.50 20.77 6.34
C GLY A 303 -2.91 19.72 7.38
N GLY A 304 -4.04 19.04 7.19
CA GLY A 304 -4.44 17.88 7.97
C GLY A 304 -3.45 16.72 7.88
N ILE A 305 -3.03 16.35 6.66
CA ILE A 305 -2.02 15.29 6.47
C ILE A 305 -0.70 15.66 7.13
N ILE A 306 -0.20 16.89 6.95
CA ILE A 306 1.07 17.34 7.54
C ILE A 306 0.99 17.33 9.08
N LYS A 307 -0.10 17.85 9.65
CA LYS A 307 -0.32 17.89 11.10
C LYS A 307 -0.26 16.48 11.71
N HIS A 308 -0.88 15.51 11.05
CA HIS A 308 -1.02 14.14 11.55
C HIS A 308 0.03 13.17 11.00
N ALA A 309 1.03 13.64 10.26
CA ALA A 309 1.92 12.78 9.48
C ALA A 309 2.69 11.75 10.32
N LYS A 310 3.12 12.12 11.53
CA LYS A 310 3.81 11.20 12.44
C LYS A 310 2.91 10.04 12.90
N ALA A 311 1.65 10.34 13.25
CA ALA A 311 0.66 9.31 13.54
C ALA A 311 0.34 8.46 12.29
N LEU A 312 0.22 9.11 11.12
CA LEU A 312 0.01 8.42 9.84
C LEU A 312 1.16 7.46 9.50
N ASN A 313 2.42 7.76 9.84
CA ASN A 313 3.54 6.85 9.58
C ASN A 313 3.33 5.48 10.23
N ALA A 314 2.62 5.38 11.36
CA ALA A 314 2.34 4.09 11.99
C ALA A 314 1.49 3.16 11.09
N ILE A 315 0.64 3.73 10.24
CA ILE A 315 -0.32 3.01 9.38
C ILE A 315 0.17 2.94 7.92
N THR A 316 0.76 4.04 7.43
CA THR A 316 1.23 4.20 6.05
C THR A 316 2.68 3.75 5.84
N ASN A 317 3.45 3.60 6.93
CA ASN A 317 4.81 3.07 6.97
C ASN A 317 4.93 2.01 8.08
N PRO A 318 4.13 0.93 8.05
CA PRO A 318 3.87 0.11 9.23
C PRO A 318 4.91 -0.98 9.47
N SER A 319 6.09 -0.91 8.87
CA SER A 319 7.16 -1.89 9.02
C SER A 319 8.45 -1.25 9.52
N THR A 320 9.31 -2.02 10.19
CA THR A 320 10.65 -1.55 10.58
C THR A 320 11.58 -1.31 9.38
N ASN A 321 11.26 -1.89 8.21
CA ASN A 321 11.98 -1.69 6.95
C ASN A 321 11.57 -0.38 6.25
N SER A 322 10.35 0.11 6.48
CA SER A 322 9.88 1.42 6.01
C SER A 322 10.83 2.56 6.38
N TYR A 323 11.36 2.52 7.61
CA TYR A 323 12.28 3.53 8.13
C TYR A 323 13.74 3.33 7.67
N LYS A 324 14.02 2.28 6.89
CA LYS A 324 15.26 2.16 6.12
C LYS A 324 15.13 2.80 4.72
N ARG A 325 13.89 3.00 4.24
CA ARG A 325 13.58 3.79 3.05
C ARG A 325 13.55 5.29 3.37
N LEU A 326 12.88 5.69 4.45
CA LEU A 326 12.72 7.10 4.88
C LEU A 326 14.00 7.69 5.48
N VAL A 327 15.08 7.65 4.70
CA VAL A 327 16.37 8.28 5.01
C VAL A 327 16.73 9.25 3.89
N PRO A 328 17.51 10.31 4.15
CA PRO A 328 17.88 11.29 3.12
C PRO A 328 18.60 10.67 1.91
N HIS A 329 18.58 11.37 0.76
CA HIS A 329 19.34 11.10 -0.48
C HIS A 329 18.87 9.96 -1.41
N PHE A 330 17.73 9.30 -1.17
CA PHE A 330 17.20 8.21 -2.03
C PHE A 330 15.79 8.50 -2.56
N GLU A 331 15.50 9.76 -2.86
CA GLU A 331 14.17 10.24 -3.30
C GLU A 331 13.01 10.00 -2.30
N ALA A 332 13.31 9.44 -1.13
CA ALA A 332 12.35 9.25 -0.06
C ALA A 332 12.09 10.57 0.69
N PRO A 333 10.82 10.97 0.89
CA PRO A 333 10.50 12.24 1.52
C PRO A 333 10.64 12.14 3.05
N THR A 334 11.65 12.81 3.60
CA THR A 334 11.83 12.90 5.06
C THR A 334 11.26 14.18 5.66
N LYS A 335 11.01 15.19 4.83
CA LYS A 335 10.56 16.53 5.23
C LYS A 335 9.07 16.71 4.98
N LEU A 336 8.32 17.07 6.02
CA LEU A 336 6.89 17.31 5.99
C LEU A 336 6.61 18.72 5.44
N ALA A 337 6.70 18.82 4.13
CA ALA A 337 6.38 20.01 3.37
C ALA A 337 5.55 19.62 2.13
N TYR A 338 4.99 20.64 1.47
CA TYR A 338 4.31 20.48 0.21
C TYR A 338 4.94 21.33 -0.90
N SER A 339 4.97 20.80 -2.13
CA SER A 339 5.61 21.49 -3.26
C SER A 339 5.07 21.01 -4.61
N ALA A 340 4.97 21.90 -5.60
CA ALA A 340 4.68 21.53 -6.98
C ALA A 340 5.91 21.05 -7.76
N LYS A 341 7.12 21.46 -7.33
CA LYS A 341 8.37 21.21 -8.07
C LYS A 341 9.29 20.22 -7.38
N ASN A 342 9.29 20.20 -6.05
CA ASN A 342 10.29 19.50 -5.28
C ASN A 342 9.88 18.05 -4.95
N ARG A 343 10.66 17.08 -5.45
CA ARG A 343 10.48 15.65 -5.20
C ARG A 343 10.94 15.18 -3.80
N SER A 344 11.55 16.04 -2.99
CA SER A 344 11.90 15.73 -1.59
C SER A 344 10.79 16.09 -0.59
N ALA A 345 9.74 16.79 -1.04
CA ALA A 345 8.59 17.10 -0.22
C ALA A 345 7.71 15.87 0.00
N SER A 346 7.18 15.72 1.22
CA SER A 346 6.24 14.64 1.57
C SER A 346 4.94 14.69 0.79
N ILE A 347 4.46 15.90 0.46
CA ILE A 347 3.27 16.11 -0.36
C ILE A 347 3.66 16.80 -1.66
N ARG A 348 3.49 16.12 -2.79
CA ARG A 348 3.72 16.70 -4.11
C ARG A 348 2.41 17.13 -4.75
N ILE A 349 2.46 18.19 -5.55
CA ILE A 349 1.33 18.60 -6.40
C ILE A 349 1.73 18.37 -7.85
N PRO A 350 1.23 17.29 -8.49
CA PRO A 350 1.52 17.03 -9.90
C PRO A 350 1.12 18.19 -10.79
N SER A 351 1.98 18.52 -11.76
CA SER A 351 1.66 19.49 -12.79
C SER A 351 0.63 18.89 -13.75
N VAL A 352 -0.55 19.51 -13.82
CA VAL A 352 -1.65 19.08 -14.67
C VAL A 352 -2.34 20.26 -15.32
N ASN A 353 -2.82 20.04 -16.54
CA ASN A 353 -3.50 21.06 -17.35
C ASN A 353 -5.04 21.03 -17.21
N SER A 354 -5.59 20.08 -16.44
CA SER A 354 -7.03 19.90 -16.28
C SER A 354 -7.42 20.03 -14.80
N SER A 355 -8.50 20.77 -14.52
CA SER A 355 -9.10 20.84 -13.19
C SER A 355 -9.55 19.46 -12.68
N LYS A 356 -10.01 18.58 -13.58
CA LYS A 356 -10.37 17.19 -13.24
C LYS A 356 -9.18 16.36 -12.80
N ALA A 357 -7.96 16.68 -13.26
CA ALA A 357 -6.75 15.95 -12.92
C ALA A 357 -6.04 16.50 -11.66
N ARG A 358 -6.54 17.62 -11.09
CA ARG A 358 -5.92 18.27 -9.93
C ARG A 358 -6.03 17.35 -8.71
N ARG A 359 -4.89 17.09 -8.08
CA ARG A 359 -4.76 16.15 -6.96
C ARG A 359 -3.52 16.49 -6.15
N ILE A 360 -3.42 15.88 -4.98
CA ILE A 360 -2.18 15.85 -4.20
C ILE A 360 -1.58 14.45 -4.27
N GLU A 361 -0.30 14.31 -3.98
CA GLU A 361 0.45 13.06 -3.95
C GLU A 361 1.16 12.93 -2.59
N ALA A 362 0.70 12.03 -1.72
CA ALA A 362 1.41 11.71 -0.49
C ALA A 362 2.47 10.64 -0.78
N ARG A 363 3.75 10.99 -0.58
CA ARG A 363 4.89 10.20 -1.07
C ARG A 363 5.60 9.35 0.00
N PHE A 364 5.32 9.66 1.27
CA PHE A 364 5.87 8.91 2.39
C PHE A 364 5.34 7.47 2.48
N PRO A 365 4.07 7.13 2.14
CA PRO A 365 3.59 5.75 2.27
C PRO A 365 4.44 4.76 1.47
N ASP A 366 4.44 3.50 1.91
CA ASP A 366 5.13 2.42 1.22
C ASP A 366 4.24 1.18 1.07
N PRO A 367 4.60 0.25 0.16
CA PRO A 367 3.73 -0.87 -0.19
C PRO A 367 3.58 -1.94 0.90
N THR A 368 4.24 -1.80 2.06
CA THR A 368 3.94 -2.67 3.23
C THR A 368 2.67 -2.26 3.95
N ALA A 369 2.17 -1.06 3.67
CA ALA A 369 0.90 -0.62 4.19
C ALA A 369 -0.25 -1.49 3.70
N ASN A 370 -1.16 -1.81 4.62
CA ASN A 370 -2.48 -2.30 4.27
C ASN A 370 -3.20 -1.16 3.52
N PRO A 371 -3.58 -1.35 2.24
CA PRO A 371 -4.09 -0.25 1.42
C PRO A 371 -5.41 0.31 1.95
N TYR A 372 -6.29 -0.53 2.52
CA TYR A 372 -7.54 -0.09 3.13
C TYR A 372 -7.30 0.87 4.30
N LEU A 373 -6.41 0.48 5.21
CA LEU A 373 -6.07 1.26 6.40
C LEU A 373 -5.31 2.54 6.02
N ALA A 374 -4.36 2.45 5.09
CA ALA A 374 -3.58 3.58 4.62
C ALA A 374 -4.46 4.66 3.98
N PHE A 375 -5.36 4.27 3.09
CA PHE A 375 -6.23 5.22 2.39
C PHE A 375 -7.27 5.81 3.34
N ALA A 376 -7.85 5.00 4.24
CA ALA A 376 -8.75 5.48 5.28
C ALA A 376 -8.07 6.48 6.22
N ALA A 377 -6.86 6.19 6.70
CA ALA A 377 -6.13 7.08 7.59
C ALA A 377 -5.77 8.40 6.91
N LEU A 378 -5.29 8.35 5.66
CA LEU A 378 -5.01 9.54 4.85
C LEU A 378 -6.27 10.40 4.63
N LEU A 379 -7.41 9.76 4.32
CA LEU A 379 -8.69 10.45 4.18
C LEU A 379 -9.07 11.15 5.49
N MET A 380 -9.05 10.42 6.62
CA MET A 380 -9.43 10.97 7.91
C MET A 380 -8.55 12.15 8.34
N ALA A 381 -7.23 12.07 8.11
CA ALA A 381 -6.32 13.18 8.38
C ALA A 381 -6.64 14.41 7.51
N GLY A 382 -6.88 14.21 6.21
CA GLY A 382 -7.25 15.29 5.31
C GLY A 382 -8.61 15.92 5.66
N LEU A 383 -9.59 15.12 6.09
CA LEU A 383 -10.88 15.62 6.55
C LEU A 383 -10.76 16.42 7.85
N ASP A 384 -9.90 16.01 8.80
CA ASP A 384 -9.59 16.84 9.98
C ASP A 384 -9.06 18.22 9.57
N GLY A 385 -8.13 18.21 8.60
CA GLY A 385 -7.57 19.39 7.98
C GLY A 385 -8.65 20.36 7.48
N ILE A 386 -9.56 19.87 6.66
CA ILE A 386 -10.68 20.65 6.10
C ILE A 386 -11.61 21.17 7.21
N GLN A 387 -12.02 20.32 8.14
CA GLN A 387 -12.98 20.67 9.20
C GLN A 387 -12.43 21.77 10.12
N ASN A 388 -11.13 21.69 10.44
CA ASN A 388 -10.47 22.64 11.33
C ASN A 388 -9.74 23.77 10.59
N LYS A 389 -9.84 23.83 9.25
CA LYS A 389 -9.16 24.82 8.39
C LYS A 389 -7.66 24.93 8.67
N ILE A 390 -7.00 23.79 8.82
CA ILE A 390 -5.57 23.73 9.14
C ILE A 390 -4.76 24.06 7.90
N HIS A 391 -4.12 25.23 7.85
CA HIS A 391 -3.29 25.61 6.71
C HIS A 391 -1.89 24.94 6.80
N PRO A 392 -1.33 24.42 5.68
CA PRO A 392 -0.04 23.73 5.68
C PRO A 392 1.19 24.65 5.75
N GLY A 393 1.00 25.93 6.08
CA GLY A 393 2.04 26.97 5.94
C GLY A 393 2.35 27.31 4.47
N ASP A 394 3.48 27.97 4.24
CA ASP A 394 3.95 28.34 2.89
C ASP A 394 4.56 27.13 2.15
N PRO A 395 4.46 27.07 0.81
CA PRO A 395 5.01 25.97 0.02
C PRO A 395 6.55 25.95 0.03
N ALA A 396 7.13 24.75 0.04
CA ALA A 396 8.58 24.58 -0.04
C ALA A 396 9.05 24.60 -1.51
N ASP A 397 9.36 25.79 -2.03
CA ASP A 397 9.84 25.96 -3.41
C ASP A 397 11.36 25.75 -3.58
N LYS A 398 12.14 25.71 -2.48
CA LYS A 398 13.58 25.38 -2.49
C LYS A 398 13.82 23.87 -2.44
N ASN A 399 14.99 23.40 -2.90
CA ASN A 399 15.43 22.03 -2.64
C ASN A 399 15.63 21.83 -1.14
N LEU A 400 14.85 20.92 -0.54
CA LEU A 400 14.84 20.70 0.92
C LEU A 400 16.11 19.98 1.41
N TYR A 401 16.87 19.34 0.52
CA TYR A 401 18.15 18.71 0.89
C TYR A 401 19.29 19.72 1.08
N ASP A 402 19.17 20.92 0.49
CA ASP A 402 20.23 21.94 0.46
C ASP A 402 19.90 23.16 1.35
N LEU A 403 18.93 23.03 2.27
CA LEU A 403 18.60 24.10 3.19
C LEU A 403 19.78 24.35 4.15
N PRO A 404 20.08 25.62 4.49
CA PRO A 404 20.98 25.92 5.60
C PRO A 404 20.52 25.20 6.88
N PRO A 405 21.45 24.71 7.74
CA PRO A 405 21.08 23.92 8.92
C PRO A 405 20.03 24.57 9.83
N GLU A 406 20.06 25.91 9.93
CA GLU A 406 19.07 26.68 10.71
C GLU A 406 17.67 26.65 10.11
N GLU A 407 17.54 26.74 8.77
CA GLU A 407 16.25 26.61 8.07
C GLU A 407 15.77 25.14 8.10
N ASP A 408 16.68 24.18 7.96
CA ASP A 408 16.38 22.74 7.91
C ASP A 408 15.79 22.21 9.23
N ALA A 409 16.28 22.72 10.36
CA ALA A 409 15.83 22.33 11.70
C ALA A 409 14.39 22.78 12.02
N LEU A 410 13.87 23.77 11.28
CA LEU A 410 12.50 24.27 11.45
C LEU A 410 11.47 23.45 10.66
N VAL A 411 11.92 22.62 9.70
CA VAL A 411 11.03 21.82 8.87
C VAL A 411 10.67 20.52 9.61
N PRO A 412 9.39 20.28 9.92
CA PRO A 412 8.98 19.05 10.57
C PRO A 412 9.35 17.82 9.72
N THR A 413 9.68 16.70 10.37
CA THR A 413 10.07 15.46 9.70
C THR A 413 9.07 14.34 9.97
N VAL A 414 9.03 13.37 9.06
CA VAL A 414 8.43 12.05 9.33
C VAL A 414 9.13 11.37 10.51
N CYS A 415 8.52 10.32 11.04
CA CYS A 415 9.13 9.50 12.08
C CYS A 415 10.41 8.80 11.57
N ALA A 416 11.41 8.65 12.44
CA ALA A 416 12.67 7.96 12.16
C ALA A 416 12.60 6.45 12.45
N SER A 417 11.55 5.98 13.12
CA SER A 417 11.36 4.57 13.45
C SER A 417 9.88 4.20 13.61
N LEU A 418 9.59 2.91 13.51
CA LEU A 418 8.24 2.39 13.77
C LEU A 418 7.83 2.65 15.23
N GLU A 419 8.77 2.57 16.18
CA GLU A 419 8.50 2.87 17.59
C GLU A 419 8.05 4.32 17.80
N GLU A 420 8.75 5.28 17.19
CA GLU A 420 8.34 6.70 17.24
C GLU A 420 6.95 6.89 16.62
N ALA A 421 6.69 6.23 15.49
CA ALA A 421 5.40 6.33 14.82
C ALA A 421 4.25 5.75 15.66
N LEU A 422 4.45 4.61 16.32
CA LEU A 422 3.45 4.02 17.22
C LEU A 422 3.19 4.92 18.43
N ALA A 423 4.23 5.53 19.01
CA ALA A 423 4.06 6.51 20.07
C ALA A 423 3.30 7.76 19.60
N ALA A 424 3.58 8.23 18.38
CA ALA A 424 2.86 9.36 17.77
C ALA A 424 1.39 9.02 17.50
N LEU A 425 1.09 7.83 16.97
CA LEU A 425 -0.29 7.35 16.81
C LEU A 425 -1.02 7.29 18.15
N LYS A 426 -0.38 6.77 19.20
CA LYS A 426 -0.96 6.74 20.54
C LYS A 426 -1.29 8.15 21.05
N ALA A 427 -0.43 9.12 20.78
CA ALA A 427 -0.62 10.51 21.22
C ALA A 427 -1.63 11.30 20.37
N ASP A 428 -1.81 10.94 19.10
CA ASP A 428 -2.59 11.70 18.11
C ASP A 428 -3.41 10.75 17.21
N HIS A 429 -4.49 10.18 17.75
CA HIS A 429 -5.41 9.29 17.03
C HIS A 429 -6.86 9.79 16.98
N GLU A 430 -7.20 10.87 17.66
CA GLU A 430 -8.58 11.38 17.75
C GLU A 430 -9.19 11.68 16.37
N PHE A 431 -8.38 12.09 15.40
CA PHE A 431 -8.84 12.32 14.03
C PHE A 431 -9.34 11.04 13.35
N LEU A 432 -8.80 9.88 13.70
CA LEU A 432 -9.20 8.57 13.16
C LEU A 432 -10.53 8.08 13.77
N LEU A 433 -10.82 8.46 15.02
CA LEU A 433 -12.01 8.02 15.74
C LEU A 433 -13.30 8.69 15.26
N ARG A 434 -13.19 9.81 14.52
CA ARG A 434 -14.36 10.57 14.06
C ARG A 434 -15.27 9.71 13.18
N GLY A 435 -16.58 9.84 13.40
CA GLY A 435 -17.58 9.06 12.69
C GLY A 435 -17.55 7.56 12.98
N GLY A 436 -16.79 7.12 13.99
CA GLY A 436 -16.62 5.69 14.29
C GLY A 436 -15.90 4.94 13.17
N VAL A 437 -15.07 5.63 12.35
CA VAL A 437 -14.36 5.00 11.24
C VAL A 437 -13.35 3.98 11.76
N PHE A 438 -12.45 4.44 12.62
CA PHE A 438 -11.61 3.60 13.46
C PHE A 438 -12.18 3.58 14.88
N SER A 439 -12.08 2.45 15.57
CA SER A 439 -12.41 2.39 16.99
C SER A 439 -11.16 2.48 17.85
N LYS A 440 -11.35 2.89 19.10
CA LYS A 440 -10.24 2.94 20.07
C LYS A 440 -9.66 1.55 20.33
N ASP A 441 -10.52 0.52 20.35
CA ASP A 441 -10.10 -0.87 20.46
C ASP A 441 -9.18 -1.28 19.30
N TRP A 442 -9.51 -0.88 18.07
CA TRP A 442 -8.62 -1.09 16.93
C TRP A 442 -7.27 -0.39 17.11
N ILE A 443 -7.25 0.88 17.54
CA ILE A 443 -6.01 1.64 17.75
C ILE A 443 -5.11 0.94 18.77
N ASP A 444 -5.68 0.57 19.92
CA ASP A 444 -4.93 -0.07 21.01
C ASP A 444 -4.40 -1.45 20.55
N SER A 445 -5.22 -2.24 19.85
CA SER A 445 -4.82 -3.54 19.31
C SER A 445 -3.76 -3.44 18.22
N TYR A 446 -3.89 -2.46 17.32
CA TYR A 446 -2.93 -2.22 16.23
C TYR A 446 -1.55 -1.85 16.78
N ILE A 447 -1.51 -0.96 17.77
CA ILE A 447 -0.27 -0.56 18.42
C ILE A 447 0.40 -1.77 19.08
N ALA A 448 -0.34 -2.51 19.92
CA ALA A 448 0.19 -3.69 20.61
C ALA A 448 0.74 -4.73 19.62
N PHE A 449 0.03 -4.95 18.51
CA PHE A 449 0.45 -5.87 17.45
C PHE A 449 1.74 -5.44 16.76
N LYS A 450 1.89 -4.15 16.45
CA LYS A 450 3.09 -3.62 15.78
C LYS A 450 4.28 -3.43 16.71
N GLU A 451 4.06 -3.29 18.02
CA GLU A 451 5.14 -3.33 19.02
C GLU A 451 5.88 -4.67 19.04
N GLU A 452 5.25 -5.77 18.60
CA GLU A 452 5.93 -7.07 18.45
C GLU A 452 7.03 -7.02 17.38
N ASP A 453 6.76 -6.38 16.23
CA ASP A 453 7.75 -6.20 15.15
C ASP A 453 8.94 -5.36 15.65
N VAL A 454 8.67 -4.28 16.39
CA VAL A 454 9.69 -3.42 17.02
C VAL A 454 10.55 -4.24 17.99
N ARG A 455 9.91 -5.00 18.88
CA ARG A 455 10.60 -5.82 19.89
C ARG A 455 11.49 -6.87 19.24
N ARG A 456 10.99 -7.57 18.22
CA ARG A 456 11.73 -8.64 17.54
C ARG A 456 12.99 -8.10 16.87
N ILE A 457 12.89 -6.96 16.18
CA ILE A 457 14.04 -6.33 15.53
C ILE A 457 15.03 -5.77 16.56
N ARG A 458 14.56 -5.17 17.66
CA ARG A 458 15.43 -4.65 18.72
C ARG A 458 16.30 -5.73 19.37
N MET A 459 15.78 -6.95 19.49
CA MET A 459 16.49 -8.07 20.13
C MET A 459 17.43 -8.82 19.18
N ALA A 460 17.40 -8.52 17.87
CA ALA A 460 18.21 -9.22 16.87
C ALA A 460 19.49 -8.42 16.57
N PRO A 461 20.69 -8.93 16.92
CA PRO A 461 21.95 -8.26 16.59
C PRO A 461 22.10 -8.05 15.08
N HIS A 462 22.56 -6.86 14.68
CA HIS A 462 22.73 -6.52 13.28
C HIS A 462 24.17 -6.80 12.81
N PRO A 463 24.42 -7.32 11.58
CA PRO A 463 25.79 -7.58 11.11
C PRO A 463 26.75 -6.39 11.22
N LEU A 464 26.28 -5.16 10.98
CA LEU A 464 27.09 -3.94 11.16
C LEU A 464 27.55 -3.70 12.62
N GLU A 465 26.83 -4.21 13.62
CA GLU A 465 27.24 -4.08 15.03
C GLU A 465 28.51 -4.89 15.31
N PHE A 466 28.76 -5.97 14.57
CA PHE A 466 30.01 -6.72 14.68
C PHE A 466 31.20 -5.93 14.10
N GLU A 467 31.00 -5.20 13.00
CA GLU A 467 32.03 -4.30 12.47
C GLU A 467 32.37 -3.18 13.46
N MET A 468 31.34 -2.58 14.07
CA MET A 468 31.53 -1.44 14.97
C MET A 468 32.02 -1.82 16.36
N TYR A 469 31.59 -2.96 16.90
CA TYR A 469 31.67 -3.23 18.35
C TYR A 469 32.37 -4.55 18.73
N TYR A 470 32.69 -5.45 17.80
CA TYR A 470 33.23 -6.77 18.14
C TYR A 470 34.61 -6.74 18.81
N SER A 471 35.44 -5.76 18.44
CA SER A 471 36.83 -5.64 18.90
C SER A 471 37.09 -4.40 19.78
N LEU A 472 36.05 -3.82 20.38
CA LEU A 472 36.18 -2.66 21.28
C LEU A 472 36.90 -2.98 22.59
#